data_AF-A0A7S0FIG8-F1
#
_entry.id   AF-A0A7S0FIG8-F1
#
_cell.length_a   1.000
_cell.length_b   1.000
_cell.length_c   1.000
_cell.angle_alpha   90.00
_cell.angle_beta   90.00
_cell.angle_gamma   90.00
#
_symmetry.space_group_name_H-M   'P 1'
#
loop_
_entity.id
_entity.type
_entity.pdbx_description
1 polymer ?
#
loop_
_entity_poly.entity_id
_entity_poly.type
_entity_poly.pdbx_seq_one_letter_code
_entity_poly.pdbx_strand_id
1 'polypeptide(L)'
;GDIQHIILRLPEGMHYVEGQSLSVIPPGTDPANGRNHKPRLYSIASTRYGDILDGNTVSLCVRRAEYYDPNTGVADPTKKGVCSNFLCDAAPGATMNVAGPVGKTM
;
A
#
# COMPACT_ATOMS: atom_id res chain seq x y z
N GLY A 1 -12.37 12.18 -0.51
CA GLY A 1 -11.61 11.04 0.01
C GLY A 1 -10.19 11.19 -0.46
N ASP A 2 -9.23 11.09 0.45
CA ASP A 2 -7.81 11.24 0.15
C ASP A 2 -7.30 10.03 -0.65
N ILE A 3 -6.72 10.27 -1.83
CA ILE A 3 -6.14 9.26 -2.71
C ILE A 3 -4.75 9.76 -3.11
N GLN A 4 -3.74 8.93 -2.86
CA GLN A 4 -2.35 9.27 -3.14
C GLN A 4 -1.78 8.33 -4.20
N HIS A 5 -1.01 8.89 -5.13
CA HIS A 5 -0.19 8.16 -6.09
C HIS A 5 1.20 8.00 -5.51
N ILE A 6 1.56 6.78 -5.13
CA ILE A 6 2.78 6.50 -4.37
C ILE A 6 3.75 5.75 -5.26
N ILE A 7 4.91 6.34 -5.49
CA ILE A 7 6.00 5.73 -6.27
C ILE A 7 7.01 5.15 -5.30
N LEU A 8 7.25 3.85 -5.41
CA LEU A 8 8.22 3.11 -4.62
C LEU A 8 9.39 2.70 -5.49
N ARG A 9 10.62 2.86 -4.98
CA ARG A 9 11.80 2.27 -5.59
C ARG A 9 11.89 0.80 -5.17
N LEU A 10 11.98 -0.08 -6.15
CA LEU A 10 12.09 -1.51 -5.94
C LEU A 10 13.52 -1.90 -5.58
N PRO A 11 13.70 -2.98 -4.79
CA PRO A 11 15.01 -3.60 -4.62
C PRO A 11 15.46 -4.25 -5.93
N GLU A 12 16.78 -4.41 -6.07
CA GLU A 12 17.37 -5.05 -7.24
C GLU A 12 16.83 -6.49 -7.42
N GLY A 13 16.51 -6.85 -8.67
CA GLY A 13 15.98 -8.17 -9.03
C GLY A 13 14.47 -8.37 -8.80
N MET A 14 13.76 -7.37 -8.26
CA MET A 14 12.30 -7.43 -8.15
C MET A 14 11.64 -6.94 -9.44
N HIS A 15 10.90 -7.83 -10.10
CA HIS A 15 10.18 -7.54 -11.35
C HIS A 15 8.70 -7.89 -11.22
N TYR A 16 7.85 -7.18 -11.95
CA TYR A 16 6.43 -7.44 -12.05
C TYR A 16 5.92 -7.18 -13.47
N VAL A 17 4.71 -7.62 -13.77
CA VAL A 17 3.99 -7.29 -14.99
C VAL A 17 2.65 -6.63 -14.67
N GLU A 18 2.07 -5.98 -15.68
CA GLU A 18 0.79 -5.30 -15.58
C GLU A 18 -0.32 -6.27 -15.11
N GLY A 19 -1.22 -5.77 -14.26
CA GLY A 19 -2.33 -6.56 -13.68
C GLY A 19 -1.98 -7.32 -12.40
N GLN A 20 -0.71 -7.31 -11.98
CA GLN A 20 -0.31 -7.88 -10.69
C GLN A 20 -0.58 -6.93 -9.52
N SER A 21 -0.51 -7.47 -8.30
CA SER A 21 -0.62 -6.72 -7.05
C SER A 21 0.66 -6.85 -6.23
N LEU A 22 0.94 -5.80 -5.46
CA LEU A 22 2.02 -5.75 -4.48
C LEU A 22 1.44 -5.90 -3.07
N SER A 23 2.12 -6.68 -2.23
CA SER A 23 1.76 -6.83 -0.83
C SER A 23 2.55 -5.81 0.00
N VAL A 24 1.86 -5.01 0.80
CA VAL A 24 2.48 -4.04 1.71
C VAL A 24 2.18 -4.44 3.16
N ILE A 25 3.22 -4.48 3.98
CA ILE A 25 3.15 -4.80 5.40
C ILE A 25 3.41 -3.49 6.17
N PRO A 26 2.39 -2.90 6.83
CA PRO A 26 2.60 -1.68 7.60
C PRO A 26 3.43 -1.98 8.85
N PRO A 27 4.21 -1.00 9.34
CA PRO A 27 5.01 -1.16 10.56
C PRO A 27 4.12 -1.34 11.79
N GLY A 28 4.65 -2.01 12.81
CA GLY A 28 3.96 -2.21 14.09
C GLY A 28 3.26 -3.57 14.22
N THR A 29 2.59 -3.72 15.35
CA THR A 29 1.92 -4.96 15.77
C THR A 29 0.43 -4.72 16.03
N ASP A 30 -0.39 -5.72 15.76
CA ASP A 30 -1.81 -5.71 16.07
C ASP A 30 -2.00 -5.73 17.60
N PRO A 31 -2.66 -4.70 18.18
CA PRO A 31 -2.87 -4.61 19.63
C PRO A 31 -3.62 -5.80 20.24
N ALA A 32 -4.44 -6.51 19.45
CA ALA A 32 -5.25 -7.62 19.96
C ALA A 32 -4.45 -8.92 20.15
N ASN A 33 -3.40 -9.13 19.36
CA ASN A 33 -2.67 -10.41 19.35
C ASN A 33 -1.14 -10.26 19.44
N GLY A 34 -0.60 -9.03 19.45
CA GLY A 34 0.82 -8.74 19.54
C GLY A 34 1.66 -9.17 18.33
N ARG A 35 1.04 -9.66 17.25
CA ARG A 35 1.74 -10.09 16.04
C ARG A 35 1.87 -8.94 15.06
N ASN A 36 2.86 -9.03 14.16
CA ASN A 36 3.02 -8.08 13.06
C ASN A 36 1.71 -7.93 12.29
N HIS A 37 1.44 -6.71 11.81
CA HIS A 37 0.28 -6.46 10.99
C HIS A 37 0.25 -7.36 9.75
N LYS A 38 -0.96 -7.83 9.42
CA LYS A 38 -1.17 -8.64 8.22
C LYS A 38 -0.82 -7.84 6.95
N PRO A 39 -0.27 -8.49 5.91
CA PRO A 39 -0.08 -7.85 4.61
C PRO A 39 -1.40 -7.38 4.00
N ARG A 40 -1.37 -6.25 3.29
CA ARG A 40 -2.47 -5.74 2.46
C ARG A 40 -2.06 -5.73 0.99
N LEU A 41 -2.94 -6.17 0.11
CA LEU A 41 -2.69 -6.19 -1.33
C LEU A 41 -3.15 -4.89 -1.96
N TYR A 42 -2.30 -4.33 -2.80
CA TYR A 42 -2.60 -3.17 -3.64
C TYR A 42 -2.28 -3.53 -5.08
N SER A 43 -3.23 -3.29 -5.99
CA SER A 43 -2.98 -3.44 -7.42
C SER A 43 -1.89 -2.48 -7.86
N ILE A 44 -0.98 -2.97 -8.70
CA ILE A 44 0.07 -2.14 -9.26
C ILE A 44 -0.54 -1.23 -10.32
N ALA A 45 -0.29 0.07 -10.19
CA ALA A 45 -0.85 1.12 -11.05
C ALA A 45 0.10 1.54 -12.19
N SER A 46 1.31 0.97 -12.25
CA SER A 46 2.35 1.27 -13.24
C SER A 46 2.58 0.10 -14.21
N THR A 47 3.20 0.40 -15.35
CA THR A 47 3.74 -0.62 -16.26
C THR A 47 4.93 -1.33 -15.63
N ARG A 48 5.40 -2.44 -16.19
CA ARG A 48 6.63 -3.15 -15.73
C ARG A 48 7.89 -2.27 -15.70
N TYR A 49 7.89 -1.14 -16.41
CA TYR A 49 9.01 -0.20 -16.44
C TYR A 49 8.89 0.90 -15.36
N GLY A 50 7.80 0.91 -14.59
CA GLY A 50 7.47 1.98 -13.65
C GLY A 50 7.06 3.27 -14.36
N ASP A 51 6.76 4.31 -13.58
CA ASP A 51 6.37 5.62 -14.14
C ASP A 51 7.58 6.44 -14.60
N ILE A 52 8.78 6.13 -14.07
CA ILE A 52 10.05 6.77 -14.46
C ILE A 52 10.69 6.07 -15.67
N LEU A 53 10.12 4.93 -16.10
CA LEU A 53 10.60 4.13 -17.23
C LEU A 53 12.02 3.56 -17.05
N ASP A 54 12.50 3.47 -15.80
CA ASP A 54 13.82 2.91 -15.45
C ASP A 54 13.75 1.42 -15.07
N GLY A 55 12.56 0.84 -14.97
CA GLY A 55 12.34 -0.56 -14.55
C GLY A 55 12.57 -0.82 -13.06
N ASN A 56 12.89 0.21 -12.28
CA ASN A 56 13.24 0.10 -10.86
C ASN A 56 12.19 0.74 -9.95
N THR A 57 11.04 1.12 -10.50
CA THR A 57 9.96 1.76 -9.75
C THR A 57 8.65 1.02 -9.94
N VAL A 58 7.82 1.06 -8.89
CA VAL A 58 6.45 0.56 -8.90
C VAL A 58 5.54 1.63 -8.31
N SER A 59 4.36 1.80 -8.89
CA SER A 59 3.40 2.79 -8.44
C SER A 59 2.15 2.13 -7.88
N LEU A 60 1.65 2.67 -6.78
CA LEU A 60 0.40 2.27 -6.14
C LEU A 60 -0.55 3.47 -6.11
N CYS A 61 -1.83 3.20 -6.40
CA CYS A 61 -2.90 4.17 -6.20
C CYS A 61 -3.67 3.78 -4.93
N VAL A 62 -3.51 4.56 -3.86
CA VAL A 62 -4.00 4.19 -2.52
C VAL A 62 -5.02 5.20 -2.04
N ARG A 63 -6.23 4.72 -1.75
CA ARG A 63 -7.26 5.50 -1.07
C ARG A 63 -7.15 5.32 0.45
N ARG A 64 -7.14 6.44 1.19
CA ARG A 64 -7.19 6.43 2.66
C ARG A 64 -8.48 5.79 3.13
N ALA A 65 -8.36 4.80 4.01
CA ALA A 65 -9.51 4.13 4.62
C ALA A 65 -9.84 4.84 5.92
N GLU A 66 -10.94 5.59 5.90
CA GLU A 66 -11.51 6.28 7.04
C GLU A 66 -12.81 5.60 7.43
N TYR A 67 -13.08 5.53 8.73
CA TYR A 67 -14.35 5.04 9.24
C TYR A 67 -15.19 6.23 9.69
N TYR A 68 -16.43 6.27 9.20
CA TYR A 68 -17.44 7.22 9.63
C TYR A 68 -18.52 6.44 10.36
N ASP A 69 -18.88 6.90 11.56
CA ASP A 69 -19.95 6.28 12.33
C ASP A 69 -21.28 6.42 11.57
N PRO A 70 -22.04 5.33 11.34
CA PRO A 70 -23.22 5.36 10.49
C PRO A 70 -24.40 6.15 11.10
N ASN A 71 -24.42 6.36 12.41
CA ASN A 71 -25.49 7.08 13.10
C ASN A 71 -25.19 8.58 13.20
N THR A 72 -23.94 8.93 13.49
CA THR A 72 -23.53 10.32 13.72
C THR A 72 -22.86 10.98 12.50
N GLY A 73 -22.39 10.19 11.54
CA GLY A 73 -21.64 10.66 10.37
C GLY A 73 -20.24 11.20 10.69
N VAL A 74 -19.78 11.08 11.94
CA VAL A 74 -18.50 11.62 12.40
C VAL A 74 -17.38 10.61 12.15
N ALA A 75 -16.21 11.09 11.73
CA ALA A 75 -15.03 10.27 11.53
C ALA A 75 -14.49 9.76 12.89
N ASP A 76 -14.25 8.44 12.97
CA ASP A 76 -13.62 7.81 14.14
C ASP A 76 -12.14 7.50 13.83
N PRO A 77 -11.19 8.28 14.36
CA PRO A 77 -9.78 8.08 14.06
C PRO A 77 -9.23 6.77 14.63
N THR A 78 -9.92 6.15 15.61
CA THR A 78 -9.48 4.88 16.21
C THR A 78 -9.74 3.67 15.31
N LYS A 79 -10.64 3.81 14.33
CA LYS A 79 -11.04 2.75 13.39
C LYS A 79 -10.50 2.95 11.97
N LYS A 80 -9.53 3.86 11.80
CA LYS A 80 -8.91 4.11 10.49
C LYS A 80 -8.10 2.89 10.01
N GLY A 81 -8.03 2.69 8.70
CA GLY A 81 -7.26 1.60 8.13
C GLY A 81 -5.75 1.84 8.27
N VAL A 82 -5.06 0.93 8.97
CA VAL A 82 -3.63 1.10 9.30
C VAL A 82 -2.74 1.25 8.06
N CYS A 83 -2.84 0.33 7.09
CA CYS A 83 -1.93 0.31 5.94
C CYS A 83 -2.15 1.47 4.96
N SER A 84 -3.40 1.80 4.63
CA SER A 84 -3.68 2.90 3.71
C SER A 84 -3.31 4.26 4.28
N ASN A 85 -3.53 4.48 5.58
CA ASN A 85 -3.10 5.71 6.23
C ASN A 85 -1.56 5.79 6.27
N PHE A 86 -0.87 4.71 6.66
CA PHE A 86 0.60 4.64 6.60
C PHE A 86 1.15 5.00 5.23
N LEU A 87 0.55 4.46 4.16
CA LEU A 87 0.95 4.72 2.78
C LEU A 87 0.70 6.17 2.37
N CYS A 88 -0.51 6.70 2.62
CA CYS A 88 -0.85 8.07 2.26
C CYS A 88 -0.08 9.13 3.08
N ASP A 89 0.37 8.80 4.29
CA ASP A 89 1.13 9.69 5.18
C ASP A 89 2.65 9.58 4.98
N ALA A 90 3.13 8.64 4.16
CA ALA A 90 4.55 8.39 3.99
C ALA A 90 5.24 9.54 3.24
N ALA A 91 6.34 10.03 3.81
CA ALA A 91 7.20 11.01 3.17
C ALA A 91 8.20 10.35 2.21
N PRO A 92 8.70 11.08 1.19
CA PRO A 92 9.79 10.60 0.34
C PRO A 92 10.99 10.13 1.17
N GLY A 93 11.53 8.95 0.83
CA GLY A 93 12.62 8.32 1.59
C GLY A 93 12.15 7.38 2.71
N ALA A 94 10.85 7.33 3.03
CA ALA A 94 10.32 6.33 3.94
C ALA A 94 10.53 4.90 3.40
N THR A 95 10.99 4.00 4.26
CA THR A 95 11.17 2.59 3.91
C THR A 95 9.87 1.82 4.15
N MET A 96 9.52 0.90 3.24
CA MET A 96 8.31 0.09 3.33
C MET A 96 8.65 -1.38 3.15
N ASN A 97 8.00 -2.22 3.96
CA ASN A 97 8.10 -3.67 3.81
C ASN A 97 7.10 -4.14 2.76
N VAL A 98 7.62 -4.69 1.67
CA VAL A 98 6.82 -5.18 0.56
C VAL A 98 7.12 -6.64 0.25
N ALA A 99 6.15 -7.34 -0.31
CA ALA A 99 6.28 -8.71 -0.81
C ALA A 99 5.48 -8.91 -2.10
N GLY A 100 5.87 -9.90 -2.91
CA GLY A 100 5.24 -10.20 -4.20
C GLY A 100 6.25 -10.12 -5.36
N PRO A 101 5.79 -9.89 -6.61
CA PRO A 101 4.40 -9.62 -7.01
C PRO A 101 3.50 -10.85 -6.88
N VAL A 102 2.20 -10.62 -6.70
CA VAL A 102 1.18 -11.67 -6.61
C VAL A 102 0.03 -11.41 -7.59
N GLY A 103 -0.62 -12.49 -8.02
CA GLY A 103 -1.68 -12.45 -9.02
C GLY A 103 -1.18 -12.99 -10.37
N LYS A 104 -1.91 -14.00 -10.86
CA LYS A 104 -1.76 -14.62 -12.18
C LYS A 104 -3.13 -15.02 -12.70
N THR A 105 -4.13 -14.16 -12.53
CA THR A 105 -5.48 -14.48 -12.99
C THR A 105 -5.45 -14.55 -14.52
N MET A 106 -5.41 -15.77 -15.04
CA MET A 106 -5.79 -16.13 -16.41
C MET A 106 -7.31 -16.21 -16.50
#